data_AF-A0A9D7TR65-F1
#
_entry.id   AF-A0A9D7TR65-F1
#
_cell.length_a   1.000
_cell.length_b   1.000
_cell.length_c   1.000
_cell.angle_alpha   90.00
_cell.angle_beta   90.00
_cell.angle_gamma   90.00
#
_symmetry.space_group_name_H-M   'P 1'
#
loop_
_entity.id
_entity.type
_entity.pdbx_description
1 polymer ?
#
loop_
_entity_poly.entity_id
_entity_poly.type
_entity_poly.pdbx_seq_one_letter_code
_entity_poly.pdbx_strand_id
1 'polypeptide(L)'
;MKYPINVKVAIFGIVLLVILSKVGCFYLDKKYETYMRPWAFSSDPLKPLLVGKWGGSVIDPDNRIHEVEMEIFLPTTDEDRWNRMSSRQIKHDFSNTTYFDGIAVLKTNGSIDTCELWGGLEKADGFEIHFQLNPINDIHPPGFNLNLLNGTWHENTLNLTVDFAFFKTDGSSFYNSEDPRYDTKGILVLNRITN
;
A
#
# COMPACT_ATOMS: atom_id res chain seq x y z
N MET A 1 -31.59 -25.20 -37.30
CA MET A 1 -30.62 -26.24 -37.72
C MET A 1 -30.12 -26.98 -36.49
N LYS A 2 -30.19 -28.32 -36.46
CA LYS A 2 -29.61 -29.14 -35.37
C LYS A 2 -28.17 -29.47 -35.73
N TYR A 3 -27.20 -29.03 -34.93
CA TYR A 3 -25.79 -29.38 -35.13
C TYR A 3 -25.56 -30.90 -34.90
N PRO A 4 -24.65 -31.53 -35.66
CA PRO A 4 -24.23 -32.91 -35.41
C PRO A 4 -23.68 -33.07 -33.99
N ILE A 5 -23.87 -34.25 -33.38
CA ILE A 5 -23.37 -34.55 -32.03
C ILE A 5 -21.87 -34.28 -31.92
N ASN A 6 -21.09 -34.64 -32.94
CA ASN A 6 -19.64 -34.43 -33.00
C ASN A 6 -19.26 -32.93 -32.93
N VAL A 7 -20.07 -32.05 -33.53
CA VAL A 7 -19.85 -30.59 -33.48
C VAL A 7 -20.15 -30.06 -32.08
N LYS A 8 -21.20 -30.55 -31.41
CA LYS A 8 -21.51 -30.16 -30.02
C LYS A 8 -20.42 -30.60 -29.05
N VAL A 9 -19.89 -31.80 -29.22
CA VAL A 9 -18.77 -32.34 -28.41
C VAL A 9 -17.49 -31.53 -28.64
N ALA A 10 -17.18 -31.18 -29.89
CA ALA A 10 -16.03 -30.33 -30.20
C ALA A 10 -16.16 -28.92 -29.58
N ILE A 11 -17.34 -28.29 -29.69
CA ILE A 11 -17.61 -26.98 -29.06
C ILE A 11 -17.46 -27.08 -27.53
N PHE A 12 -18.03 -28.12 -26.92
CA PHE A 12 -17.91 -28.33 -25.47
C PHE A 12 -16.44 -28.52 -25.05
N GLY A 13 -15.66 -29.30 -25.80
CA GLY A 13 -14.24 -29.49 -25.54
C GLY A 13 -13.44 -28.19 -25.64
N ILE A 14 -13.71 -27.35 -26.64
CA ILE A 14 -13.07 -26.04 -26.79
C ILE A 14 -13.43 -25.12 -25.61
N VAL A 15 -14.71 -25.05 -25.23
CA VAL A 15 -15.15 -24.23 -24.09
C VAL A 15 -14.48 -24.69 -22.80
N LEU A 16 -14.42 -26.00 -22.56
CA LEU A 16 -13.76 -26.55 -21.38
C LEU A 16 -12.27 -26.21 -21.36
N LEU A 17 -11.57 -26.34 -22.49
CA LEU A 17 -10.15 -26.01 -22.61
C LEU A 17 -9.90 -24.52 -22.34
N VAL A 18 -10.76 -23.63 -22.85
CA VAL A 18 -10.67 -22.19 -22.57
C VAL A 18 -10.86 -21.90 -21.08
N ILE A 19 -11.84 -22.54 -20.43
CA ILE A 19 -12.08 -22.38 -18.99
C ILE A 19 -10.88 -22.87 -18.18
N LEU A 20 -10.39 -24.08 -18.46
CA LEU A 20 -9.23 -24.66 -17.76
C LEU A 20 -7.96 -23.82 -17.97
N SER A 21 -7.76 -23.28 -19.17
CA SER A 21 -6.64 -22.38 -19.46
C SER A 21 -6.73 -21.10 -18.62
N LYS A 22 -7.91 -20.48 -18.50
CA LYS A 22 -8.10 -19.29 -17.66
C LYS A 22 -7.82 -19.58 -16.19
N VAL A 23 -8.39 -20.66 -15.67
CA VAL A 23 -8.16 -21.08 -14.28
C VAL A 23 -6.67 -21.38 -14.04
N GLY A 24 -6.00 -22.07 -14.98
CA GLY A 24 -4.57 -22.34 -14.89
C GLY A 24 -3.72 -21.06 -14.85
N CYS A 25 -4.00 -20.11 -15.74
CA CYS A 25 -3.33 -18.81 -15.72
C CYS A 25 -3.53 -18.07 -14.40
N PHE A 26 -4.72 -18.14 -13.81
CA PHE A 26 -5.03 -17.50 -12.52
C PHE A 26 -4.13 -18.00 -11.40
N TYR A 27 -4.00 -19.32 -11.25
CA TYR A 27 -3.15 -19.88 -10.21
C TYR A 27 -1.66 -19.68 -10.47
N LEU A 28 -1.23 -19.66 -11.74
CA LEU A 28 0.16 -19.35 -12.09
C LEU A 28 0.51 -17.89 -11.75
N ASP A 29 -0.37 -16.95 -12.08
CA ASP A 29 -0.22 -15.53 -11.77
C ASP A 29 -0.17 -15.28 -10.26
N LYS A 30 -1.09 -15.89 -9.51
CA LYS A 30 -1.12 -15.83 -8.03
C LYS A 30 0.16 -16.39 -7.39
N LYS A 31 0.68 -17.51 -7.91
CA LYS A 31 1.94 -18.10 -7.44
C LYS A 31 3.13 -17.19 -7.77
N TYR A 32 3.15 -16.60 -8.97
CA TYR A 32 4.18 -15.67 -9.39
C TYR A 32 4.20 -14.42 -8.50
N GLU A 33 3.05 -13.82 -8.21
CA GLU A 33 2.94 -12.66 -7.32
C GLU A 33 3.33 -13.00 -5.87
N THR A 34 3.00 -14.20 -5.38
CA THR A 34 3.46 -14.66 -4.06
C THR A 34 4.98 -14.73 -3.96
N TYR A 35 5.65 -15.11 -5.06
CA TYR A 35 7.11 -15.15 -5.12
C TYR A 35 7.72 -13.75 -5.27
N MET A 36 7.12 -12.90 -6.12
CA MET A 36 7.66 -11.58 -6.42
C MET A 36 7.34 -10.53 -5.37
N ARG A 37 6.26 -10.69 -4.60
CA ARG A 37 5.81 -9.75 -3.56
C ARG A 37 5.52 -10.49 -2.26
N PRO A 38 6.53 -11.11 -1.64
CA PRO A 38 6.34 -11.93 -0.42
C PRO A 38 5.95 -11.09 0.81
N TRP A 39 6.01 -9.76 0.71
CA TRP A 39 5.49 -8.78 1.68
C TRP A 39 3.96 -8.62 1.63
N ALA A 40 3.34 -8.87 0.47
CA ALA A 40 1.91 -8.70 0.24
C ALA A 40 1.13 -10.02 0.23
N PHE A 41 1.79 -11.10 -0.17
CA PHE A 41 1.15 -12.40 -0.39
C PHE A 41 1.93 -13.53 0.27
N SER A 42 1.19 -14.50 0.80
CA SER A 42 1.74 -15.73 1.38
C SER A 42 0.76 -16.88 1.19
N SER A 43 1.30 -18.09 1.02
CA SER A 43 0.51 -19.33 1.13
C SER A 43 0.40 -19.82 2.57
N ASP A 44 1.27 -19.36 3.45
CA ASP A 44 1.22 -19.63 4.90
C ASP A 44 0.31 -18.59 5.57
N PRO A 45 -0.82 -19.00 6.19
CA PRO A 45 -1.75 -18.09 6.87
C PRO A 45 -1.17 -17.46 8.14
N LEU A 46 -0.09 -18.00 8.69
CA LEU A 46 0.57 -17.46 9.89
C LEU A 46 1.70 -16.48 9.56
N LYS A 47 2.11 -16.39 8.29
CA LYS A 47 3.15 -15.46 7.89
C LYS A 47 2.64 -14.02 8.00
N PRO A 48 3.31 -13.14 8.75
CA PRO A 48 2.94 -11.73 8.79
C PRO A 48 3.19 -11.07 7.43
N LEU A 49 2.26 -10.20 7.03
CA LEU A 49 2.29 -9.46 5.78
C LEU A 49 2.21 -7.96 6.06
N LEU A 50 2.85 -7.15 5.22
CA LEU A 50 2.87 -5.71 5.36
C LEU A 50 1.49 -5.10 5.07
N VAL A 51 0.78 -5.64 4.07
CA VAL A 51 -0.58 -5.22 3.70
C VAL A 51 -1.53 -5.34 4.88
N GLY A 52 -2.45 -4.39 5.05
CA GLY A 52 -3.40 -4.34 6.16
C GLY A 52 -3.32 -3.05 6.97
N LYS A 53 -3.95 -3.07 8.16
CA LYS A 53 -4.16 -1.88 8.99
C LYS A 53 -3.14 -1.74 10.11
N TRP A 54 -2.69 -0.52 10.32
CA TRP A 54 -1.63 -0.14 11.23
C TRP A 54 -2.02 1.11 12.01
N GLY A 55 -1.63 1.20 13.28
CA GLY A 55 -2.00 2.30 14.16
C GLY A 55 -0.90 2.67 15.15
N GLY A 56 -0.75 3.95 15.43
CA GLY A 56 0.20 4.47 16.41
C GLY A 56 0.14 5.99 16.51
N SER A 57 1.14 6.59 17.16
CA SER A 57 1.23 8.03 17.30
C SER A 57 2.67 8.53 17.31
N VAL A 58 2.83 9.79 16.92
CA VAL A 58 4.12 10.50 16.92
C VAL A 58 3.92 11.92 17.46
N ILE A 59 4.97 12.46 18.07
CA ILE A 59 5.02 13.83 18.55
C ILE A 59 5.83 14.66 17.54
N ASP A 60 5.28 15.79 17.11
CA ASP A 60 5.96 16.72 16.20
C ASP A 60 6.93 17.68 16.94
N PRO A 61 7.69 18.50 16.21
CA PRO A 61 8.59 19.48 16.81
C PRO A 61 7.89 20.59 17.62
N ASP A 62 6.58 20.77 17.45
CA ASP A 62 5.74 21.70 18.22
C ASP A 62 5.06 21.01 19.44
N ASN A 63 5.48 19.78 19.78
CA ASN A 63 4.91 18.94 20.84
C ASN A 63 3.43 18.58 20.66
N ARG A 64 2.94 18.54 19.42
CA ARG A 64 1.60 18.07 19.06
C ARG A 64 1.64 16.57 18.81
N ILE A 65 0.62 15.89 19.32
CA ILE A 65 0.44 14.45 19.09
C ILE A 65 -0.35 14.28 17.79
N HIS A 66 0.20 13.46 16.89
CA HIS A 66 -0.46 12.99 15.69
C HIS A 66 -0.78 11.51 15.88
N GLU A 67 -2.07 11.17 15.93
CA GLU A 67 -2.51 9.79 15.82
C GLU A 67 -2.56 9.40 14.35
N VAL A 68 -1.99 8.25 14.02
CA VAL A 68 -1.88 7.75 12.66
C VAL A 68 -2.59 6.40 12.61
N GLU A 69 -3.61 6.29 11.77
CA GLU A 69 -4.22 5.03 11.37
C GLU A 69 -4.02 4.87 9.86
N MET A 70 -3.38 3.80 9.40
CA MET A 70 -3.13 3.61 7.97
C MET A 70 -3.51 2.20 7.51
N GLU A 71 -3.81 2.08 6.23
CA GLU A 71 -4.08 0.82 5.56
C GLU A 71 -3.22 0.72 4.30
N ILE A 72 -2.36 -0.30 4.25
CA ILE A 72 -1.57 -0.64 3.06
C ILE A 72 -2.38 -1.66 2.25
N PHE A 73 -2.65 -1.35 0.99
CA PHE A 73 -3.51 -2.17 0.14
C PHE A 73 -2.79 -3.36 -0.48
N LEU A 74 -3.58 -4.33 -0.93
CA LEU A 74 -3.06 -5.41 -1.77
C LEU A 74 -2.71 -4.83 -3.15
N PRO A 75 -1.52 -5.11 -3.69
CA PRO A 75 -1.14 -4.68 -5.05
C PRO A 75 -2.08 -5.17 -6.14
N THR A 76 -2.76 -6.29 -5.89
CA THR A 76 -3.67 -6.93 -6.84
C THR A 76 -4.68 -7.79 -6.07
N THR A 77 -5.97 -7.52 -6.31
CA THR A 77 -7.07 -8.32 -5.75
C THR A 77 -7.38 -9.54 -6.63
N ASP A 78 -8.09 -10.52 -6.09
CA ASP A 78 -8.54 -11.67 -6.89
C ASP A 78 -9.52 -11.23 -8.01
N GLU A 79 -10.30 -10.16 -7.79
CA GLU A 79 -11.16 -9.55 -8.81
C GLU A 79 -10.34 -8.96 -9.95
N ASP A 80 -9.27 -8.22 -9.65
CA ASP A 80 -8.36 -7.68 -10.67
C ASP A 80 -7.75 -8.80 -11.52
N ARG A 81 -7.33 -9.90 -10.87
CA ARG A 81 -6.80 -11.09 -11.57
C ARG A 81 -7.82 -11.66 -12.55
N TRP A 82 -9.08 -11.78 -12.15
CA TRP A 82 -10.15 -12.26 -13.03
C TRP A 82 -10.43 -11.28 -14.18
N ASN A 83 -10.43 -9.98 -13.90
CA ASN A 83 -10.68 -8.93 -14.89
C ASN A 83 -9.57 -8.86 -15.95
N ARG A 84 -8.30 -9.15 -15.59
CA ARG A 84 -7.18 -9.30 -16.53
C ARG A 84 -7.38 -10.45 -17.53
N MET A 85 -8.15 -11.48 -17.17
CA MET A 85 -8.39 -12.66 -18.03
C MET A 85 -9.68 -12.59 -18.83
N SER A 86 -10.57 -11.65 -18.49
CA SER A 86 -11.86 -11.46 -19.15
C SER A 86 -11.86 -10.29 -20.13
N SER A 87 -11.05 -9.25 -19.89
CA SER A 87 -11.05 -8.01 -20.67
C SER A 87 -9.70 -7.72 -21.33
N ARG A 88 -9.72 -6.81 -22.32
CA ARG A 88 -8.55 -6.38 -23.09
C ARG A 88 -8.17 -4.95 -22.70
N GLN A 89 -7.91 -4.62 -21.43
CA GLN A 89 -7.39 -3.28 -21.12
C GLN A 89 -6.69 -3.08 -19.77
N ILE A 90 -5.76 -2.12 -19.83
CA ILE A 90 -4.92 -1.45 -18.82
C ILE A 90 -3.92 -2.36 -18.10
N LYS A 91 -2.71 -2.42 -18.67
CA LYS A 91 -1.51 -2.84 -17.95
C LYS A 91 -1.26 -1.78 -16.86
N HIS A 92 -1.65 -2.05 -15.63
CA HIS A 92 -0.94 -1.43 -14.50
C HIS A 92 0.52 -1.90 -14.59
N ASP A 93 1.47 -0.98 -14.42
CA ASP A 93 2.89 -1.33 -14.46
C ASP A 93 3.27 -2.10 -13.18
N PHE A 94 3.06 -3.41 -13.22
CA PHE A 94 3.41 -4.33 -12.15
C PHE A 94 4.90 -4.69 -12.13
N SER A 95 5.74 -4.01 -12.93
CA SER A 95 7.19 -4.29 -12.93
C SER A 95 7.82 -3.96 -11.59
N ASN A 96 7.25 -3.00 -10.85
CA ASN A 96 7.70 -2.71 -9.51
C ASN A 96 7.12 -3.73 -8.51
N THR A 97 8.01 -4.57 -7.98
CA THR A 97 7.67 -5.61 -7.01
C THR A 97 7.72 -5.11 -5.57
N THR A 98 8.29 -3.94 -5.33
CA THR A 98 8.45 -3.37 -3.99
C THR A 98 7.45 -2.26 -3.69
N TYR A 99 6.85 -1.66 -4.71
CA TYR A 99 5.89 -0.57 -4.55
C TYR A 99 4.61 -1.02 -3.83
N PHE A 100 4.12 -0.15 -2.96
CA PHE A 100 2.81 -0.23 -2.33
C PHE A 100 2.14 1.13 -2.26
N ASP A 101 0.82 1.10 -2.21
CA ASP A 101 -0.04 2.22 -1.95
C ASP A 101 -1.02 1.92 -0.81
N GLY A 102 -1.70 2.97 -0.36
CA GLY A 102 -2.59 2.89 0.78
C GLY A 102 -3.22 4.23 1.10
N ILE A 103 -3.88 4.25 2.26
CA ILE A 103 -4.47 5.45 2.84
C ILE A 103 -4.03 5.59 4.29
N ALA A 104 -3.94 6.82 4.76
CA ALA A 104 -3.74 7.14 6.16
C ALA A 104 -4.76 8.17 6.62
N VAL A 105 -5.21 8.02 7.86
CA VAL A 105 -6.03 8.99 8.58
C VAL A 105 -5.16 9.54 9.70
N LEU A 106 -4.92 10.84 9.65
CA LEU A 106 -4.17 11.58 10.64
C LEU A 106 -5.14 12.34 11.54
N LYS A 107 -5.04 12.15 12.86
CA LYS A 107 -5.80 12.95 13.83
C LYS A 107 -4.84 13.79 14.64
N THR A 108 -5.03 15.11 14.56
CA THR A 108 -4.15 16.09 15.22
C THR A 108 -5.00 17.18 15.84
N ASN A 109 -4.95 17.35 17.17
CA ASN A 109 -5.68 18.40 17.90
C ASN A 109 -7.18 18.53 17.52
N GLY A 110 -7.85 17.40 17.23
CA GLY A 110 -9.26 17.36 16.85
C GLY A 110 -9.55 17.54 15.36
N SER A 111 -8.54 17.89 14.55
CA SER A 111 -8.63 17.83 13.09
C SER A 111 -8.40 16.39 12.60
N ILE A 112 -9.09 16.01 11.53
CA ILE A 112 -8.94 14.71 10.87
C ILE A 112 -8.60 14.98 9.41
N ASP A 113 -7.44 14.50 8.99
CA ASP A 113 -6.96 14.61 7.62
C ASP A 113 -6.79 13.21 7.02
N THR A 114 -7.19 13.05 5.76
CA THR A 114 -6.99 11.79 5.04
C THR A 114 -5.92 12.00 3.98
N CYS A 115 -4.92 11.12 4.00
CA CYS A 115 -3.78 11.13 3.11
C CYS A 115 -3.75 9.85 2.28
N GLU A 116 -3.28 9.99 1.05
CA GLU A 116 -2.75 8.87 0.28
C GLU A 116 -1.35 8.54 0.80
N LEU A 117 -1.04 7.24 0.81
CA LEU A 117 0.25 6.71 1.19
C LEU A 117 0.86 6.06 -0.05
N TRP A 118 2.02 6.52 -0.48
CA TRP A 118 2.78 5.91 -1.59
C TRP A 118 4.19 5.60 -1.14
N GLY A 119 4.65 4.38 -1.40
CA GLY A 119 5.97 3.97 -0.97
C GLY A 119 6.44 2.67 -1.58
N GLY A 120 7.51 2.15 -1.00
CA GLY A 120 8.05 0.88 -1.39
C GLY A 120 8.98 0.31 -0.34
N LEU A 121 9.31 -0.97 -0.54
CA LEU A 121 10.43 -1.61 0.13
C LEU A 121 11.71 -1.38 -0.68
N GLU A 122 12.86 -1.44 -0.01
CA GLU A 122 14.14 -1.43 -0.74
C GLU A 122 14.38 -2.73 -1.51
N LYS A 123 13.83 -3.84 -1.01
CA LYS A 123 13.82 -5.15 -1.65
C LYS A 123 12.49 -5.82 -1.42
N ALA A 124 12.02 -6.62 -2.39
CA ALA A 124 10.71 -7.25 -2.31
C ALA A 124 10.60 -8.28 -1.17
N ASP A 125 11.70 -8.92 -0.79
CA ASP A 125 11.82 -9.81 0.37
C ASP A 125 12.46 -9.13 1.58
N GLY A 126 12.67 -7.82 1.50
CA GLY A 126 13.28 -7.02 2.55
C GLY A 126 12.29 -6.55 3.61
N PHE A 127 12.83 -5.80 4.56
CA PHE A 127 12.09 -5.21 5.68
C PHE A 127 12.24 -3.69 5.75
N GLU A 128 13.15 -3.11 4.98
CA GLU A 128 13.37 -1.67 4.89
C GLU A 128 12.27 -1.05 4.03
N ILE A 129 11.58 -0.04 4.59
CA ILE A 129 10.43 0.61 3.97
C ILE A 129 10.59 2.12 3.98
N HIS A 130 10.11 2.75 2.92
CA HIS A 130 10.00 4.19 2.80
C HIS A 130 8.66 4.56 2.16
N PHE A 131 8.02 5.62 2.65
CA PHE A 131 6.79 6.12 2.06
C PHE A 131 6.55 7.59 2.41
N GLN A 132 5.70 8.23 1.62
CA GLN A 132 5.24 9.59 1.84
C GLN A 132 3.73 9.59 2.12
N LEU A 133 3.29 10.53 2.96
CA LEU A 133 1.87 10.83 3.16
C LEU A 133 1.52 12.12 2.43
N ASN A 134 0.53 12.06 1.55
CA ASN A 134 0.05 13.20 0.77
C ASN A 134 -1.44 13.43 1.06
N PRO A 135 -1.88 14.60 1.54
CA PRO A 135 -3.30 14.90 1.70
C PRO A 135 -4.07 14.71 0.39
N ILE A 136 -5.22 14.03 0.42
CA ILE A 136 -6.03 13.74 -0.78
C ILE A 136 -6.44 15.03 -1.52
N ASN A 137 -6.62 16.12 -0.78
CA ASN A 137 -7.02 17.43 -1.32
C ASN A 137 -5.83 18.37 -1.57
N ASP A 138 -4.59 17.92 -1.36
CA ASP A 138 -3.36 18.74 -1.43
C ASP A 138 -3.40 19.97 -0.48
N ILE A 139 -4.22 19.90 0.58
CA ILE A 139 -4.32 20.95 1.59
C ILE A 139 -3.59 20.48 2.84
N HIS A 140 -2.46 21.14 3.12
CA HIS A 140 -1.70 20.90 4.34
C HIS A 140 -2.12 21.87 5.45
N PRO A 141 -2.46 21.38 6.66
CA PRO A 141 -2.74 22.25 7.78
C PRO A 141 -1.48 23.02 8.21
N PRO A 142 -1.62 24.26 8.74
CA PRO A 142 -0.47 25.05 9.16
C PRO A 142 0.30 24.42 10.33
N GLY A 143 1.63 24.41 10.23
CA GLY A 143 2.55 23.82 11.21
C GLY A 143 3.35 22.65 10.66
N PHE A 144 3.98 21.89 11.55
CA PHE A 144 4.69 20.67 11.19
C PHE A 144 3.70 19.55 10.85
N ASN A 145 3.95 18.91 9.72
CA ASN A 145 3.16 17.82 9.19
C ASN A 145 4.06 16.62 8.92
N LEU A 146 3.53 15.41 9.07
CA LEU A 146 4.21 14.19 8.65
C LEU A 146 4.41 14.24 7.13
N ASN A 147 5.65 14.06 6.68
CA ASN A 147 5.98 14.11 5.25
C ASN A 147 6.57 12.78 4.78
N LEU A 148 7.84 12.54 5.11
CA LEU A 148 8.56 11.33 4.69
C LEU A 148 8.73 10.39 5.88
N LEU A 149 8.46 9.12 5.66
CA LEU A 149 8.58 8.07 6.66
C LEU A 149 9.54 7.01 6.14
N ASN A 150 10.53 6.65 6.96
CA ASN A 150 11.55 5.67 6.62
C ASN A 150 11.79 4.75 7.81
N GLY A 151 11.98 3.47 7.59
CA GLY A 151 12.30 2.56 8.69
C GLY A 151 12.20 1.10 8.32
N THR A 152 11.72 0.31 9.28
CA THR A 152 11.68 -1.15 9.13
C THR A 152 10.33 -1.72 9.54
N TRP A 153 9.93 -2.74 8.79
CA TRP A 153 8.80 -3.60 9.09
C TRP A 153 9.29 -4.91 9.69
N HIS A 154 8.75 -5.30 10.85
CA HIS A 154 8.98 -6.60 11.44
C HIS A 154 7.68 -7.14 12.04
N GLU A 155 7.18 -8.22 11.45
CA GLU A 155 5.94 -8.88 11.88
C GLU A 155 4.74 -7.91 12.00
N ASN A 156 4.33 -7.60 13.22
CA ASN A 156 3.18 -6.77 13.57
C ASN A 156 3.59 -5.36 14.01
N THR A 157 4.82 -4.94 13.71
CA THR A 157 5.33 -3.61 14.07
C THR A 157 6.05 -2.95 12.89
N LEU A 158 5.83 -1.66 12.73
CA LEU A 158 6.60 -0.77 11.86
C LEU A 158 7.33 0.23 12.76
N ASN A 159 8.66 0.22 12.69
CA ASN A 159 9.51 1.18 13.39
C ASN A 159 9.97 2.23 12.38
N LEU A 160 9.38 3.42 12.47
CA LEU A 160 9.54 4.48 11.49
C LEU A 160 10.18 5.71 12.12
N THR A 161 11.02 6.35 11.33
CA THR A 161 11.48 7.72 11.54
C THR A 161 10.70 8.63 10.61
N VAL A 162 10.16 9.72 11.16
CA VAL A 162 9.35 10.70 10.46
C VAL A 162 10.15 11.97 10.25
N ASP A 163 10.28 12.38 9.00
CA ASP A 163 10.72 13.72 8.64
C ASP A 163 9.49 14.62 8.49
N PHE A 164 9.49 15.75 9.19
CA PHE A 164 8.39 16.70 9.16
C PHE A 164 8.61 17.78 8.10
N ALA A 165 7.52 18.26 7.50
CA ALA A 165 7.51 19.46 6.68
C ALA A 165 6.67 20.54 7.35
N PHE A 166 7.17 21.77 7.38
CA PHE A 166 6.43 22.90 7.92
C PHE A 166 5.65 23.62 6.81
N PHE A 167 4.36 23.82 7.03
CA PHE A 167 3.49 24.57 6.12
C PHE A 167 2.98 25.86 6.78
N LYS A 168 3.05 26.97 6.05
CA LYS A 168 2.48 28.25 6.48
C LYS A 168 0.96 28.27 6.28
N THR A 169 0.32 29.31 6.80
CA THR A 169 -1.14 29.53 6.65
C THR A 169 -1.60 29.71 5.21
N ASP A 170 -0.69 30.09 4.31
CA ASP A 170 -0.96 30.20 2.86
C ASP A 170 -0.74 28.87 2.10
N GLY A 171 -0.40 27.79 2.80
CA GLY A 171 -0.12 26.47 2.23
C GLY A 171 1.29 26.30 1.67
N SER A 172 2.14 27.34 1.69
CA SER A 172 3.52 27.22 1.23
C SER A 172 4.38 26.46 2.23
N SER A 173 5.28 25.60 1.73
CA SER A 173 6.30 24.98 2.57
C SER A 173 7.37 26.00 2.95
N PHE A 174 7.92 25.85 4.15
CA PHE A 174 8.95 26.73 4.67
C PHE A 174 10.01 25.94 5.42
N TYR A 175 11.23 26.46 5.42
CA TYR A 175 12.36 25.86 6.10
C TYR A 175 13.23 26.96 6.68
N ASN A 176 13.70 26.78 7.92
CA ASN A 176 14.64 27.67 8.58
C ASN A 176 15.77 26.87 9.23
N SER A 177 16.99 26.99 8.71
CA SER A 177 18.17 26.30 9.24
C SER A 177 18.63 26.80 10.62
N GLU A 178 18.18 27.97 11.06
CA GLU A 178 18.52 28.48 12.40
C GLU A 178 17.59 27.95 13.50
N ASP A 179 16.47 27.33 13.12
CA ASP A 179 15.48 26.78 14.04
C ASP A 179 15.62 25.24 14.10
N PRO A 180 16.12 24.67 15.22
CA PRO A 180 16.42 23.24 15.32
C PRO A 180 15.18 22.33 15.20
N ARG A 181 13.96 22.90 15.30
CA ARG A 181 12.73 22.15 15.06
C ARG A 181 12.64 21.61 13.63
N TYR A 182 13.23 22.29 12.65
CA TYR A 182 13.20 21.87 11.24
C TYR A 182 14.08 20.66 10.95
N ASP A 183 15.04 20.36 11.83
CA ASP A 183 15.91 19.18 11.74
C ASP A 183 15.44 18.02 12.64
N THR A 184 14.36 18.25 13.42
CA THR A 184 13.86 17.26 14.38
C THR A 184 13.13 16.14 13.65
N LYS A 185 13.49 14.89 14.00
CA LYS A 185 12.84 13.69 13.47
C LYS A 185 11.93 13.06 14.52
N GLY A 186 10.77 12.61 14.10
CA GLY A 186 9.82 11.90 14.94
C GLY A 186 10.09 10.40 14.95
N ILE A 187 9.84 9.73 16.08
CA ILE A 187 9.81 8.27 16.12
C ILE A 187 8.34 7.84 16.13
N LEU A 188 7.95 7.08 15.12
CA LEU A 188 6.61 6.54 14.97
C LEU A 188 6.69 5.02 15.01
N VAL A 189 6.04 4.43 16.01
CA VAL A 189 5.86 2.97 16.07
C VAL A 189 4.42 2.67 15.74
N LEU A 190 4.18 2.01 14.61
CA LEU A 190 2.86 1.54 14.24
C LEU A 190 2.73 0.06 14.54
N ASN A 191 1.64 -0.31 15.21
CA ASN A 191 1.31 -1.70 15.49
C ASN A 191 0.13 -2.14 14.63
N ARG A 192 0.08 -3.44 14.35
CA ARG A 192 -1.02 -4.03 13.60
C ARG A 192 -2.34 -3.81 14.34
N ILE A 193 -3.33 -3.28 13.64
CA ILE A 193 -4.70 -3.20 14.14
C ILE A 193 -5.37 -4.52 13.83
N THR A 194 -5.68 -5.30 14.86
CA THR A 194 -6.52 -6.49 14.74
C THR A 194 -7.96 -6.07 14.99
N ASN A 195 -8.83 -6.30 14.00
CA ASN A 195 -10.27 -6.22 14.18
C ASN A 195 -10.79 -7.49 14.83
#